data_AF-A0A2I0VIB7-F1
#
_entry.id   AF-A0A2I0VIB7-F1
#
_cell.length_a   1.000
_cell.length_b   1.000
_cell.length_c   1.000
_cell.angle_alpha   90.00
_cell.angle_beta   90.00
_cell.angle_gamma   90.00
#
_symmetry.space_group_name_H-M   'P 1'
#
loop_
_entity.id
_entity.type
_entity.pdbx_description
1 polymer ?
#
loop_
_entity_poly.entity_id
_entity_poly.type
_entity_poly.pdbx_seq_one_letter_code
_entity_poly.pdbx_strand_id
1 'polypeptide(L)'
;MRVNLLRDYKEECRLLIDSYRQTWKETCYTLMTDGWTDNRSRTLINFLIYCPHGVAFLKSVDASYITKDATTLCSLFTEIVE
;
A
#
# COMPACT_ATOMS: atom_id res chain seq x y z
N MET A 1 11.62 28.19 -16.19
CA MET A 1 10.31 27.53 -15.99
C MET A 1 10.54 26.28 -15.15
N ARG A 2 10.24 26.31 -13.84
CA ARG A 2 10.29 25.10 -13.01
C ARG A 2 9.04 24.28 -13.34
N VAL A 3 9.24 23.17 -14.04
CA VAL A 3 8.16 22.28 -14.48
C VAL A 3 7.68 21.47 -13.27
N ASN A 4 6.37 21.38 -13.04
CA ASN A 4 5.78 20.70 -11.88
C ASN A 4 5.59 19.19 -12.08
N LEU A 5 6.40 18.58 -12.96
CA LEU A 5 6.27 17.18 -13.41
C LEU A 5 5.96 16.21 -12.27
N LEU A 6 6.73 16.23 -11.19
CA LEU A 6 6.53 15.35 -10.03
C LEU A 6 5.16 15.49 -9.37
N ARG A 7 4.68 16.73 -9.23
CA ARG A 7 3.36 17.01 -8.65
C ARG A 7 2.25 16.57 -9.61
N ASP A 8 2.44 16.83 -10.90
CA ASP A 8 1.45 16.53 -11.92
C ASP A 8 1.33 15.00 -12.11
N TYR A 9 2.45 14.26 -12.15
CA TYR A 9 2.45 12.79 -12.13
C TYR A 9 1.84 12.22 -10.85
N LYS A 10 2.12 12.82 -9.68
CA LYS A 10 1.50 12.39 -8.42
C LYS A 10 -0.02 12.51 -8.49
N GLU A 11 -0.52 13.60 -9.06
CA GLU A 11 -1.95 13.83 -9.23
C GLU A 11 -2.57 12.85 -10.23
N GLU A 12 -1.91 12.59 -11.35
CA GLU A 12 -2.35 11.60 -12.33
C GLU A 12 -2.42 10.19 -11.73
N CYS A 13 -1.40 9.77 -10.99
CA CYS A 13 -1.43 8.48 -10.26
C CYS A 13 -2.57 8.43 -9.24
N ARG A 14 -2.84 9.54 -8.52
CA ARG A 14 -3.94 9.61 -7.56
C ARG A 14 -5.29 9.39 -8.26
N LEU A 15 -5.54 10.11 -9.36
CA LEU A 15 -6.78 9.98 -10.14
C LEU A 15 -6.97 8.56 -10.70
N LEU A 16 -5.88 7.93 -11.18
CA LEU A 16 -5.92 6.55 -11.65
C LEU A 16 -6.30 5.58 -10.51
N ILE A 17 -5.67 5.69 -9.34
CA ILE A 17 -5.97 4.85 -8.18
C ILE A 17 -7.42 5.06 -7.73
N ASP A 18 -7.89 6.30 -7.66
CA ASP A 18 -9.26 6.63 -7.25
C ASP A 18 -10.30 6.08 -8.24
N SER A 19 -9.99 6.03 -9.53
CA SER A 19 -10.85 5.39 -10.54
C SER A 19 -11.03 3.89 -10.28
N TYR A 20 -9.98 3.20 -9.83
CA TYR A 20 -10.04 1.78 -9.48
C TYR A 20 -10.71 1.55 -8.12
N ARG A 21 -10.59 2.48 -7.16
CA ARG A 21 -11.23 2.36 -5.84
C ARG A 21 -12.74 2.10 -5.91
N GLN A 22 -13.42 2.60 -6.95
CA GLN A 22 -14.84 2.33 -7.18
C GLN A 22 -15.11 0.85 -7.44
N THR A 23 -14.22 0.15 -8.14
CA THR A 23 -14.36 -1.27 -8.49
C THR A 23 -13.73 -2.20 -7.45
N TRP A 24 -12.96 -1.67 -6.48
CA TRP A 24 -12.26 -2.50 -5.50
C TRP A 24 -13.21 -3.32 -4.63
N LYS A 25 -14.33 -2.72 -4.20
CA LYS A 25 -15.34 -3.46 -3.40
C LYS A 25 -15.96 -4.63 -4.15
N GLU A 26 -15.96 -4.57 -5.48
CA GLU A 26 -16.61 -5.56 -6.33
C GLU A 26 -15.61 -6.59 -6.87
N THR A 27 -14.37 -6.18 -7.15
CA THR A 27 -13.38 -6.96 -7.93
C THR A 27 -12.03 -7.17 -7.24
N CYS A 28 -11.73 -6.47 -6.14
CA CYS A 28 -10.53 -6.74 -5.36
C CYS A 28 -10.81 -7.82 -4.32
N TYR A 29 -10.17 -8.97 -4.48
CA TYR A 29 -10.37 -10.11 -3.59
C TYR A 29 -9.17 -10.38 -2.67
N THR A 30 -8.00 -9.81 -3.00
CA THR A 30 -6.75 -10.17 -2.34
C THR A 30 -5.98 -8.93 -1.90
N LEU A 31 -5.85 -8.78 -0.58
CA LEU A 31 -4.85 -7.93 0.02
C LEU A 31 -3.51 -8.68 0.01
N MET A 32 -2.51 -8.10 -0.65
CA MET A 32 -1.15 -8.62 -0.72
C MET A 32 -0.25 -7.78 0.17
N THR A 33 0.70 -8.44 0.84
CA THR A 33 1.71 -7.77 1.64
C THR A 33 3.10 -8.27 1.32
N ASP A 34 4.03 -7.33 1.22
CA ASP A 34 5.45 -7.60 1.07
C ASP A 34 6.21 -6.93 2.22
N GLY A 35 6.89 -7.73 3.03
CA GLY A 35 7.67 -7.28 4.17
C GLY A 35 9.15 -7.53 3.93
N TRP A 36 9.95 -6.47 3.86
CA TRP A 36 11.40 -6.60 3.70
C TRP A 36 12.13 -5.93 4.86
N THR A 37 13.27 -6.51 5.25
CA THR A 37 14.16 -5.97 6.28
C THR A 37 15.52 -5.70 5.65
N ASP A 38 16.04 -4.49 5.87
CA ASP A 38 17.35 -4.10 5.35
C ASP A 38 18.51 -4.56 6.24
N ASN A 39 19.75 -4.32 5.80
CA ASN A 39 20.96 -4.67 6.55
C ASN A 39 21.17 -3.85 7.84
N ARG A 40 20.34 -2.82 8.08
CA ARG A 40 20.31 -2.01 9.31
C ARG A 40 19.15 -2.42 10.22
N SER A 41 18.55 -3.58 9.97
CA SER A 41 17.39 -4.10 10.70
C SER A 41 16.15 -3.21 10.62
N ARG A 42 16.07 -2.32 9.61
CA ARG A 42 14.86 -1.54 9.35
C ARG A 42 13.88 -2.39 8.56
N THR A 43 12.65 -2.50 9.05
CA THR A 43 11.61 -3.32 8.40
C THR A 43 10.58 -2.40 7.79
N LEU A 44 10.20 -2.66 6.54
CA LEU A 44 9.10 -1.98 5.87
C LEU A 44 8.09 -3.03 5.39
N ILE A 45 6.81 -2.77 5.64
CA ILE A 45 5.71 -3.60 5.14
C ILE A 45 4.94 -2.79 4.10
N ASN A 46 4.86 -3.30 2.87
CA ASN A 46 4.08 -2.74 1.77
C ASN A 46 2.73 -3.45 1.71
N PHE A 47 1.65 -2.67 1.67
CA PHE A 47 0.29 -3.14 1.43
C PHE A 47 -0.13 -2.84 -0.01
N LEU A 48 -0.59 -3.88 -0.69
CA LEU A 48 -0.93 -3.88 -2.09
C LEU A 48 -2.31 -4.52 -2.23
N ILE A 49 -3.14 -4.01 -3.13
CA ILE A 49 -4.42 -4.65 -3.45
C ILE A 49 -4.37 -5.19 -4.87
N TYR A 50 -4.76 -6.44 -5.04
CA TYR A 50 -4.86 -7.09 -6.34
C TYR A 50 -6.30 -7.09 -6.85
N CYS A 51 -6.46 -6.68 -8.10
CA CYS A 51 -7.69 -6.81 -8.88
C CYS A 51 -7.40 -7.36 -10.28
N PRO A 52 -8.41 -7.83 -11.03
CA PRO A 52 -8.25 -8.27 -12.41
C PRO A 52 -7.59 -7.23 -13.33
N HIS A 53 -7.71 -5.94 -12.99
CA HIS A 53 -7.16 -4.83 -13.78
C HIS A 53 -5.72 -4.46 -13.39
N GLY A 54 -5.16 -5.04 -12.32
CA GLY A 54 -3.79 -4.80 -11.89
C GLY A 54 -3.56 -4.86 -10.38
N VAL A 55 -2.36 -4.43 -9.97
CA VAL A 55 -1.99 -4.29 -8.56
C VAL A 55 -1.88 -2.81 -8.25
N ALA A 56 -2.51 -2.36 -7.16
CA ALA A 56 -2.39 -0.99 -6.67
C ALA A 56 -1.70 -0.94 -5.31
N PHE A 57 -0.81 0.03 -5.15
CA PHE A 57 -0.18 0.33 -3.87
C PHE A 57 -1.15 1.07 -2.96
N LEU A 58 -1.31 0.58 -1.73
CA LEU A 58 -2.14 1.22 -0.70
C LEU A 58 -1.30 2.11 0.20
N LYS A 59 -0.33 1.50 0.90
CA LYS A 59 0.46 2.16 1.95
C LYS A 59 1.71 1.32 2.25
N SER A 60 2.75 1.99 2.76
CA SER A 60 3.87 1.32 3.45
C SER A 60 3.85 1.70 4.92
N VAL A 61 4.19 0.73 5.78
CA VAL A 61 4.33 0.92 7.22
C VAL A 61 5.78 0.67 7.62
N ASP A 62 6.37 1.61 8.35
CA ASP A 62 7.64 1.39 9.03
C ASP A 62 7.41 0.45 10.21
N ALA A 63 7.92 -0.78 10.08
CA ALA A 63 7.82 -1.84 11.06
C ALA A 63 9.14 -2.10 11.78
N SER A 64 10.09 -1.15 11.73
CA SER A 64 11.41 -1.30 12.36
C SER A 64 11.34 -1.47 13.88
N TYR A 65 10.34 -0.87 14.52
CA TYR A 65 10.11 -0.92 15.97
C TYR A 65 8.84 -1.71 16.35
N ILE A 66 8.27 -2.43 15.39
CA ILE A 66 7.05 -3.19 15.56
C ILE A 66 7.41 -4.62 15.95
N THR A 67 6.82 -5.14 17.03
CA THR A 67 6.93 -6.55 17.38
C THR A 67 6.22 -7.37 16.31
N LYS A 68 6.94 -8.32 15.69
CA LYS A 68 6.41 -9.19 14.62
C LYS A 68 5.56 -10.35 15.20
N ASP A 69 4.64 -10.03 16.10
CA ASP A 69 3.67 -11.00 16.62
C ASP A 69 2.35 -10.95 15.84
N ALA A 70 1.55 -12.01 15.98
CA ALA A 70 0.30 -12.17 15.25
C ALA A 70 -0.69 -11.04 15.55
N THR A 71 -0.77 -10.59 16.80
CA THR A 71 -1.70 -9.54 17.23
C THR A 71 -1.37 -8.20 16.57
N THR A 72 -0.10 -7.83 16.57
CA THR A 72 0.39 -6.58 16.00
C THR A 72 0.24 -6.57 14.49
N LEU A 73 0.57 -7.68 13.83
CA LEU A 73 0.33 -7.83 12.39
C LEU A 73 -1.17 -7.76 12.08
N CYS A 74 -2.03 -8.48 12.81
CA CYS A 74 -3.48 -8.41 12.63
C CYS A 74 -4.01 -6.97 12.76
N SER A 75 -3.55 -6.21 13.75
CA SER A 75 -3.94 -4.81 13.91
C SER A 75 -3.55 -3.95 12.69
N LEU A 76 -2.37 -4.19 12.10
CA LEU A 76 -1.95 -3.50 10.89
C LEU A 76 -2.83 -3.87 9.69
N PHE A 77 -3.20 -5.14 9.54
CA PHE A 77 -4.11 -5.57 8.48
C PHE A 77 -5.50 -4.95 8.65
N THR A 78 -6.03 -4.90 9.87
CA THR A 78 -7.34 -4.31 10.15
C THR A 78 -7.38 -2.82 9.80
N GLU A 79 -6.35 -2.04 10.18
CA GLU A 79 -6.25 -0.61 9.82
C GLU A 79 -6.27 -0.35 8.30
N ILE A 80 -5.81 -1.33 7.51
CA ILE A 80 -5.74 -1.20 6.05
C ILE A 80 -7.06 -1.61 5.37
N VAL A 81 -7.81 -2.52 5.99
CA VAL A 81 -9.08 -3.05 5.46
C VAL A 81 -10.28 -2.18 5.86
N GLU A 82 -10.27 -1.62 7.07
CA GLU A 82 -11.32 -0.70 7.58
C GLU A 82 -11.20 0.72 6.99
#